data_AF-A0A7W0WG82-F1
#
_entry.id   AF-A0A7W0WG82-F1
#
_cell.length_a   1.000
_cell.length_b   1.000
_cell.length_c   1.000
_cell.angle_alpha   90.00
_cell.angle_beta   90.00
_cell.angle_gamma   90.00
#
_symmetry.space_group_name_H-M   'P 1'
#
loop_
_entity.id
_entity.type
_entity.pdbx_description
1 polymer ?
#
loop_
_entity_poly.entity_id
_entity_poly.type
_entity_poly.pdbx_seq_one_letter_code
_entity_poly.pdbx_strand_id
1 'polypeptide(L)' 'MSARLAIETFAARAAAGMSRLAGLGGGTTMPGKLLWKLDPGAIDALAARLPQGVAVVSATNGKTTT' A
#
# COMPACT_ATOMS: atom_id res chain seq x y z
N MET A 1 6.70 12.89 -8.63
CA MET A 1 6.52 11.41 -8.64
C MET A 1 7.41 10.87 -9.73
N SER A 2 8.34 9.96 -9.43
CA SER A 2 9.11 9.30 -10.49
C SER A 2 8.15 8.43 -11.32
N ALA A 3 8.38 8.33 -12.63
CA ALA A 3 7.55 7.49 -13.51
C ALA A 3 7.50 6.02 -13.01
N ARG A 4 8.60 5.56 -12.42
CA ARG A 4 8.73 4.23 -11.81
C ARG A 4 7.73 4.00 -10.67
N LEU A 5 7.71 4.87 -9.65
CA LEU A 5 6.80 4.73 -8.51
C LEU A 5 5.32 4.80 -8.94
N ALA A 6 5.03 5.60 -9.97
CA ALA A 6 3.68 5.68 -10.55
C ALA A 6 3.24 4.34 -11.16
N ILE A 7 4.13 3.71 -11.94
CA ILE A 7 3.88 2.41 -12.59
C ILE A 7 3.76 1.31 -11.54
N GLU A 8 4.65 1.26 -10.55
CA GLU A 8 4.63 0.26 -9.47
C GLU A 8 3.34 0.37 -8.64
N THR A 9 2.93 1.59 -8.29
CA THR A 9 1.67 1.83 -7.54
C THR A 9 0.45 1.43 -8.37
N PHE A 10 0.44 1.72 -9.66
CA PHE A 10 -0.65 1.33 -10.56
C PHE A 10 -0.74 -0.19 -10.70
N ALA A 11 0.40 -0.87 -10.94
CA ALA A 11 0.46 -2.32 -11.03
C ALA A 11 -0.03 -3.01 -9.74
N ALA A 12 0.39 -2.50 -8.57
CA ALA A 12 -0.08 -3.00 -7.28
C ALA A 12 -1.60 -2.85 -7.11
N ARG A 13 -2.18 -1.71 -7.52
CA ARG A 13 -3.63 -1.49 -7.49
C ARG A 13 -4.38 -2.35 -8.50
N ALA A 14 -3.83 -2.60 -9.68
CA ALA A 14 -4.42 -3.49 -10.66
C ALA A 14 -4.46 -4.95 -10.14
N ALA A 15 -3.38 -5.41 -9.52
CA ALA A 15 -3.33 -6.72 -8.86
C ALA A 15 -4.36 -6.84 -7.73
N ALA A 16 -4.60 -5.75 -6.96
CA ALA A 16 -5.67 -5.65 -5.97
C ALA A 16 -7.05 -5.96 -6.57
N GLY A 17 -7.36 -5.29 -7.70
CA GLY A 17 -8.63 -5.42 -8.39
C GLY A 17 -8.83 -6.83 -8.93
N MET A 18 -7.80 -7.40 -9.55
CA MET A 18 -7.83 -8.78 -10.05
C MET A 18 -8.01 -9.80 -8.91
N SER A 19 -7.32 -9.63 -7.78
CA SER A 19 -7.50 -10.51 -6.61
C SER A 19 -8.93 -10.48 -6.06
N ARG A 20 -9.57 -9.31 -6.08
CA ARG A 20 -10.95 -9.14 -5.61
C ARG A 20 -11.93 -9.79 -6.58
N LEU A 21 -11.73 -9.60 -7.89
CA LEU A 21 -12.54 -10.22 -8.95
C LEU A 21 -12.41 -11.75 -8.95
N ALA A 22 -11.22 -12.27 -8.65
CA ALA A 22 -10.96 -13.71 -8.58
C ALA A 22 -11.43 -14.37 -7.26
N GLY A 23 -12.01 -13.61 -6.33
CA GLY A 23 -12.48 -14.16 -5.04
C GLY A 23 -11.37 -14.65 -4.11
N LEU A 24 -10.11 -14.31 -4.38
CA LEU A 24 -8.93 -14.78 -3.63
C LEU A 24 -8.70 -13.99 -2.31
N GLY A 25 -9.65 -13.13 -1.93
CA GLY A 25 -9.62 -12.32 -0.72
C GLY A 25 -10.07 -10.87 -0.95
N GLY A 26 -10.05 -10.04 0.10
CA GLY A 26 -10.53 -8.65 0.04
C GLY A 26 -9.72 -7.68 -0.83
N GLY A 27 -8.60 -8.12 -1.41
CA GLY A 27 -7.74 -7.29 -2.26
C GLY A 27 -7.02 -6.14 -1.55
N THR A 28 -7.10 -6.05 -0.22
CA THR A 28 -6.61 -4.90 0.57
C THR A 28 -5.20 -5.07 1.12
N THR A 29 -4.77 -6.31 1.45
CA THR A 29 -3.42 -6.57 1.99
C THR A 29 -2.38 -6.86 0.90
N MET A 30 -2.79 -7.58 -0.15
CA MET A 30 -1.89 -8.03 -1.22
C MET A 30 -1.16 -6.88 -1.95
N PRO A 31 -1.79 -5.73 -2.27
CA PRO A 31 -1.15 -4.65 -3.00
C PRO A 31 0.01 -4.02 -2.25
N GLY A 32 -0.18 -3.75 -0.96
CA GLY A 32 0.87 -3.18 -0.11
C GLY A 32 2.07 -4.11 0.02
N LYS A 33 1.82 -5.42 0.19
CA LYS A 33 2.89 -6.44 0.23
C LYS A 33 3.62 -6.57 -1.10
N LEU A 34 2.91 -6.51 -2.22
CA LEU A 34 3.50 -6.59 -3.56
C LEU A 34 4.35 -5.35 -3.86
N LEU A 35 3.84 -4.15 -3.57
CA LEU A 35 4.56 -2.90 -3.77
C LEU A 35 5.87 -2.89 -2.97
N TRP A 36 5.82 -3.25 -1.68
CA TRP A 36 7.02 -3.32 -0.84
C TRP A 36 8.04 -4.38 -1.32
N LYS A 37 7.57 -5.51 -1.86
CA LYS A 37 8.46 -6.53 -2.45
C LYS A 37 9.12 -6.07 -3.75
N LEU A 38 8.44 -5.26 -4.55
CA LEU A 38 8.94 -4.76 -5.85
C LEU A 38 9.86 -3.55 -5.66
N ASP A 39 9.50 -2.66 -4.75
CA ASP A 39 10.29 -1.49 -4.37
C ASP A 39 10.27 -1.30 -2.84
N PRO A 40 11.33 -1.75 -2.14
CA PRO A 40 11.47 -1.56 -0.70
C PRO A 40 11.46 -0.08 -0.27
N GLY A 41 11.85 0.84 -1.16
CA GLY A 41 11.87 2.29 -0.92
C GLY A 41 10.54 2.98 -1.17
N ALA A 42 9.53 2.28 -1.72
CA ALA A 42 8.24 2.87 -2.05
C ALA A 42 7.52 3.44 -0.83
N ILE A 43 7.68 2.83 0.35
CA ILE A 43 7.05 3.31 1.59
C ILE A 43 7.65 4.66 2.00
N ASP A 44 8.96 4.81 1.96
CA ASP A 44 9.63 6.08 2.29
C ASP A 44 9.25 7.18 1.29
N ALA A 45 9.21 6.83 0.00
CA ALA A 45 8.81 7.76 -1.06
C ALA A 45 7.33 8.18 -0.93
N LEU A 46 6.46 7.31 -0.44
CA LEU A 46 5.05 7.64 -0.15
C LEU A 46 4.92 8.46 1.14
N ALA A 47 5.67 8.13 2.19
CA ALA A 47 5.67 8.84 3.47
C ALA A 47 6.17 10.29 3.32
N ALA A 48 7.20 10.53 2.51
CA ALA A 48 7.72 11.87 2.21
C ALA A 48 6.68 12.81 1.57
N ARG A 49 5.54 12.28 1.09
CA ARG A 49 4.44 13.06 0.49
C ARG A 49 3.41 13.54 1.51
N LEU A 50 3.56 13.18 2.78
CA LEU A 50 2.62 13.57 3.83
C LEU A 50 3.21 14.82 4.53
N PRO A 51 2.81 16.04 4.09
CA PRO A 51 3.47 17.29 4.51
C PRO A 51 3.26 17.62 6.00
N GLN A 52 2.30 16.95 6.63
CA GLN A 52 1.99 17.08 8.05
C GLN A 52 2.67 15.99 8.90
N GLY A 53 3.50 15.15 8.29
CA GLY A 53 4.12 14.00 8.94
C GLY A 53 3.22 12.76 8.96
N VAL A 54 3.68 11.72 9.66
CA VAL A 54 3.03 10.40 9.70
C VAL A 54 3.02 9.90 11.15
N ALA A 55 1.87 9.41 11.60
CA ALA A 55 1.75 8.66 12.85
C ALA A 55 1.40 7.19 12.53
N VAL A 56 2.20 6.25 13.04
CA VAL A 56 1.94 4.82 12.89
C VAL A 56 1.29 4.30 14.16
N VAL A 57 -0.02 4.05 14.10
CA VAL A 57 -0.76 3.37 15.17
C VAL A 57 -0.77 1.87 14.88
N SER A 58 -0.45 1.04 15.87
CA SER A 58 -0.54 -0.43 15.79
C SER A 58 -1.27 -0.96 17.02
N ALA A 59 -2.11 -1.98 16.83
CA ALA A 59 -2.84 -2.64 17.91
C ALA A 59 -3.28 -4.04 17.48
N THR A 60 -3.41 -4.96 18.43
CA THR A 60 -4.01 -6.28 18.18
C THR A 60 -5.52 -6.16 17.98
N ASN A 61 -6.19 -5.25 18.72
CA ASN A 61 -7.59 -4.87 18.57
C ASN A 61 -7.74 -3.36 18.82
N GLY A 62 -8.77 -2.71 18.25
CA GLY A 62 -9.11 -1.32 18.59
C GLY A 62 -8.34 -0.21 17.86
N LYS A 63 -7.54 -0.52 16.82
CA LYS A 63 -6.76 0.46 16.04
C LYS A 63 -7.57 1.64 15.50
N THR A 64 -8.83 1.41 15.15
CA THR A 64 -9.74 2.42 14.55
C THR A 64 -10.43 3.31 15.56
N THR A 65 -10.30 3.03 16.86
CA THR A 65 -10.91 3.81 17.94
C THR A 65 -9.97 4.91 18.47
N THR A 66 -8.68 4.84 18.11
CA THR A 66 -7.63 5.82 18.44
C THR A 66 -7.48 6.83 17.31
#